data_AF-A0A9E5CD45-F1
#
_entry.id   AF-A0A9E5CD45-F1
#
_cell.length_a   1.000
_cell.length_b   1.000
_cell.length_c   1.000
_cell.angle_alpha   90.00
_cell.angle_beta   90.00
_cell.angle_gamma   90.00
#
_symmetry.space_group_name_H-M   'P 1'
#
loop_
_entity.id
_entity.type
_entity.pdbx_description
1 polymer ?
#
loop_
_entity_poly.entity_id
_entity_poly.type
_entity_poly.pdbx_seq_one_letter_code
_entity_poly.pdbx_strand_id
1 'polypeptide(L)'
;MRLPGTKMPMGLIERAKEYVLDNMASGFVGAVQPWSKMVAALAGDLGGRAEATVFRQAAKADISTASLVNGAMIGAFEVEHVGHSAHPGGTVFPVAPAFAERERLGGQSFILALMLGYEVTCRVGAAQTRAAEDVITWMLPSEIQQ
;
A
#
# COMPACT_ATOMS: atom_id res chain seq x y z
N MET A 1 -7.12 -11.97 13.30
CA MET A 1 -6.65 -13.16 12.54
C MET A 1 -5.40 -13.70 13.22
N ARG A 2 -5.38 -14.98 13.60
CA ARG A 2 -4.24 -15.68 14.21
C ARG A 2 -4.05 -16.97 13.40
N LEU A 3 -2.90 -17.17 12.75
CA LEU A 3 -2.59 -18.50 12.22
C LEU A 3 -2.39 -19.45 13.42
N PRO A 4 -2.97 -20.65 13.44
CA PRO A 4 -2.79 -21.57 14.55
C PRO A 4 -1.31 -21.94 14.72
N GLY A 5 -0.79 -21.82 15.94
CA GLY A 5 0.44 -22.50 16.38
C GLY A 5 1.81 -21.91 15.98
N THR A 6 1.90 -20.97 15.04
CA THR A 6 3.21 -20.51 14.54
C THR A 6 3.60 -19.15 15.08
N LYS A 7 4.62 -19.10 15.95
CA LYS A 7 5.30 -17.85 16.32
C LYS A 7 6.09 -17.34 15.12
N MET A 8 5.87 -16.09 14.72
CA MET A 8 6.63 -15.47 13.63
C MET A 8 8.13 -15.45 13.97
N PRO A 9 9.03 -15.83 13.03
CA PRO A 9 10.47 -15.70 13.22
C PRO A 9 10.85 -14.24 13.52
N MET A 10 11.84 -14.03 14.39
CA MET A 10 12.26 -12.67 14.77
C MET A 10 12.76 -11.86 13.57
N GLY A 11 13.56 -12.47 12.69
CA GLY A 11 14.05 -11.79 11.48
C GLY A 11 12.92 -11.33 10.54
N LEU A 12 11.80 -12.05 10.49
CA LEU A 12 10.62 -11.62 9.72
C LEU A 12 9.97 -10.38 10.36
N ILE A 13 9.87 -10.34 11.69
CA ILE A 13 9.32 -9.18 12.41
C ILE A 13 10.22 -7.95 12.22
N GLU A 14 11.54 -8.12 12.30
CA GLU A 14 12.52 -7.04 12.10
C GLU A 14 12.42 -6.48 10.68
N ARG A 15 12.44 -7.35 9.66
CA ARG A 15 12.29 -6.93 8.27
C ARG A 15 10.94 -6.27 7.99
N ALA A 16 9.85 -6.80 8.58
CA ALA A 16 8.53 -6.17 8.43
C ALA A 16 8.51 -4.75 8.99
N LYS A 17 9.20 -4.47 10.10
CA LYS A 17 9.30 -3.10 10.65
C LYS A 17 10.08 -2.17 9.71
N GLU A 18 11.13 -2.66 9.06
CA GLU A 18 11.86 -1.89 8.05
C GLU A 18 10.93 -1.51 6.89
N TYR A 19 10.17 -2.47 6.35
CA TYR A 19 9.18 -2.18 5.30
C TYR A 19 8.07 -1.22 5.75
N VAL A 20 7.62 -1.32 7.00
CA VAL A 20 6.65 -0.35 7.55
C VAL A 20 7.24 1.05 7.54
N LEU A 21 8.47 1.22 8.01
CA LEU A 21 9.15 2.52 8.03
C LEU A 21 9.38 3.08 6.62
N ASP A 22 9.84 2.24 5.70
CA ASP A 22 10.06 2.57 4.29
C ASP A 22 8.77 3.11 3.64
N ASN A 23 7.68 2.35 3.71
CA ASN A 23 6.40 2.77 3.14
C ASN A 23 5.84 4.05 3.78
N MET A 24 6.00 4.23 5.08
CA MET A 24 5.59 5.48 5.75
C MET A 24 6.41 6.66 5.22
N ALA A 25 7.72 6.49 5.06
CA ALA A 25 8.59 7.53 4.50
C ALA A 25 8.16 7.90 3.07
N SER A 26 7.97 6.90 2.19
CA SER A 26 7.46 7.11 0.82
C SER A 26 6.11 7.83 0.82
N GLY A 27 5.18 7.37 1.66
CA GLY A 27 3.87 8.00 1.83
C GLY A 27 3.95 9.46 2.27
N PHE A 28 4.81 9.81 3.23
CA PHE A 28 4.97 11.21 3.66
C PHE A 28 5.63 12.10 2.59
N VAL A 29 6.57 11.57 1.82
CA VAL A 29 7.17 12.26 0.66
C VAL A 29 6.12 12.49 -0.44
N GLY A 30 5.27 11.50 -0.70
CA GLY A 30 4.18 11.64 -1.66
C GLY A 30 3.02 12.54 -1.19
N ALA A 31 2.74 12.58 0.11
CA ALA A 31 1.63 13.35 0.67
C ALA A 31 1.71 14.87 0.41
N VAL A 32 2.88 15.41 0.07
CA VAL A 32 3.04 16.83 -0.28
C VAL A 32 2.83 17.13 -1.76
N GLN A 33 2.70 16.10 -2.61
CA GLN A 33 2.61 16.25 -4.06
C GLN A 33 1.24 16.76 -4.54
N PRO A 34 1.20 17.49 -5.67
CA PRO A 34 -0.06 18.02 -6.20
C PRO A 34 -1.10 16.93 -6.51
N TRP A 35 -0.69 15.83 -7.15
CA TRP A 35 -1.60 14.74 -7.50
C TRP A 35 -2.14 14.02 -6.26
N SER A 36 -1.31 13.74 -5.25
CA SER A 36 -1.77 13.15 -3.99
C SER A 36 -2.73 14.06 -3.23
N LYS A 37 -2.53 15.38 -3.29
CA LYS A 37 -3.49 16.36 -2.74
C LYS A 37 -4.83 16.36 -3.48
N MET A 38 -4.84 16.17 -4.80
CA MET A 38 -6.07 16.04 -5.58
C MET A 38 -6.87 14.80 -5.16
N VAL A 39 -6.21 13.65 -4.99
CA VAL A 39 -6.85 12.42 -4.51
C VAL A 39 -7.39 12.61 -3.08
N ALA A 40 -6.62 13.25 -2.19
CA ALA A 40 -7.07 13.55 -0.83
C ALA A 40 -8.26 14.54 -0.79
N ALA A 41 -8.30 15.52 -1.69
CA ALA A 41 -9.42 16.44 -1.80
C ALA A 41 -10.70 15.72 -2.26
N LEU A 42 -10.59 14.88 -3.31
CA LEU A 42 -11.69 14.04 -3.77
C LEU A 42 -12.23 13.14 -2.66
N ALA A 43 -11.33 12.51 -1.89
CA ALA A 43 -11.70 11.73 -0.72
C ALA A 43 -12.48 12.54 0.33
N GLY A 44 -12.09 13.80 0.55
CA GLY A 44 -12.82 14.72 1.43
C GLY A 44 -14.24 15.02 0.93
N ASP A 45 -14.41 15.22 -0.38
CA ASP A 45 -15.70 15.50 -1.00
C ASP A 45 -16.65 14.29 -0.97
N LEU A 46 -16.11 13.08 -1.12
CA LEU A 46 -16.88 11.83 -0.99
C LEU A 46 -17.37 11.58 0.44
N GLY A 47 -16.65 12.10 1.44
CA GLY A 47 -16.95 11.89 2.85
C GLY A 47 -16.81 10.43 3.27
N GLY A 48 -17.46 10.06 4.38
CA GLY A 48 -17.44 8.68 4.89
C GLY A 48 -17.33 8.60 6.41
N ARG A 49 -17.29 7.37 6.93
CA ARG A 49 -17.10 7.12 8.36
C ARG A 49 -15.64 7.33 8.73
N ALA A 50 -15.36 7.96 9.87
CA ALA A 50 -14.00 8.16 10.37
C ALA A 50 -13.41 6.85 10.93
N GLU A 51 -12.90 5.98 10.06
CA GLU A 51 -12.45 4.62 10.41
C GLU A 51 -10.92 4.47 10.42
N ALA A 52 -10.23 5.11 9.49
CA ALA A 52 -8.79 4.97 9.29
C ALA A 52 -8.09 6.30 8.97
N THR A 53 -6.84 6.40 9.38
CA THR A 53 -6.00 7.58 9.23
C THR A 53 -5.52 7.75 7.79
N VAL A 54 -5.62 8.98 7.29
CA VAL A 54 -5.00 9.40 6.04
C VAL A 54 -3.70 10.14 6.36
N PHE A 55 -2.61 9.78 5.71
CA PHE A 55 -1.31 10.40 5.98
C PHE A 55 -1.36 11.91 5.75
N ARG A 56 -0.77 12.65 6.71
CA ARG A 56 -0.68 14.12 6.69
C ARG A 56 -2.04 14.84 6.69
N GLN A 57 -3.13 14.16 7.04
CA GLN A 57 -4.46 14.78 7.20
C GLN A 57 -4.89 14.77 8.66
N ALA A 58 -5.66 15.78 9.06
CA ALA A 58 -6.23 15.86 10.41
C ALA A 58 -7.48 14.97 10.57
N ALA A 59 -8.18 14.70 9.47
CA ALA A 59 -9.38 13.88 9.46
C ALA A 59 -9.08 12.43 9.06
N LYS A 60 -9.92 11.51 9.55
CA LYS A 60 -9.96 10.11 9.11
C LYS A 60 -10.98 9.95 8.00
N ALA A 61 -10.82 8.90 7.20
CA ALA A 61 -11.78 8.49 6.18
C ALA A 61 -12.27 7.06 6.44
N ASP A 62 -13.22 6.59 5.66
CA ASP A 62 -13.59 5.17 5.69
C ASP A 62 -12.40 4.34 5.19
N ILE A 63 -12.44 3.04 5.48
CA ILE A 63 -11.29 2.18 5.22
C ILE A 63 -10.84 2.17 3.75
N SER A 64 -11.79 2.20 2.81
CA SER A 64 -11.50 2.10 1.38
C SER A 64 -10.88 3.40 0.89
N THR A 65 -11.45 4.53 1.30
CA THR A 65 -10.95 5.86 0.97
C THR A 65 -9.57 6.11 1.58
N ALA A 66 -9.36 5.77 2.85
CA ALA A 66 -8.05 5.94 3.50
C ALA A 66 -6.96 5.11 2.82
N SER A 67 -7.27 3.86 2.46
CA SER A 67 -6.34 3.01 1.72
C SER A 67 -6.04 3.53 0.32
N LEU A 68 -7.04 4.04 -0.40
CA LEU A 68 -6.85 4.63 -1.73
C LEU A 68 -5.90 5.84 -1.66
N VAL A 69 -6.17 6.78 -0.75
CA VAL A 69 -5.37 8.02 -0.62
C VAL A 69 -3.95 7.69 -0.16
N ASN A 70 -3.79 6.84 0.86
CA ASN A 70 -2.45 6.46 1.34
C ASN A 70 -1.67 5.69 0.27
N GLY A 71 -2.32 4.83 -0.52
CA GLY A 71 -1.68 4.13 -1.64
C GLY A 71 -1.19 5.09 -2.72
N ALA A 72 -2.03 6.05 -3.11
CA ALA A 72 -1.65 7.10 -4.06
C ALA A 72 -0.53 8.02 -3.54
N MET A 73 -0.38 8.15 -2.22
CA MET A 73 0.75 8.85 -1.61
C MET A 73 2.02 7.99 -1.63
N ILE A 74 1.93 6.70 -1.33
CA ILE A 74 3.11 5.82 -1.29
C ILE A 74 3.72 5.68 -2.69
N GLY A 75 2.91 5.34 -3.70
CA GLY A 75 3.36 5.20 -5.09
C GLY A 75 3.57 6.52 -5.83
N ALA A 76 3.58 7.67 -5.13
CA ALA A 76 3.71 8.97 -5.79
C ALA A 76 5.05 9.19 -6.50
N PHE A 77 6.12 8.55 -6.01
CA PHE A 77 7.48 8.69 -6.54
C PHE A 77 8.20 7.37 -6.76
N GLU A 78 7.54 6.23 -6.53
CA GLU A 78 8.15 4.89 -6.74
C GLU A 78 9.47 4.73 -5.97
N VAL A 79 9.53 5.25 -4.73
CA VAL A 79 10.72 5.24 -3.86
C VAL A 79 10.63 4.18 -2.77
N GLU A 80 9.48 3.54 -2.61
CA GLU A 80 9.30 2.35 -1.79
C GLU A 80 10.02 1.13 -2.37
N HIS A 81 10.31 0.16 -1.51
CA HIS A 81 10.93 -1.09 -1.94
C HIS A 81 10.09 -1.86 -2.97
N VAL A 82 10.81 -2.47 -3.92
CA VAL A 82 10.26 -3.33 -4.98
C VAL A 82 10.58 -4.79 -4.67
N GLY A 83 9.65 -5.71 -4.95
CA GLY A 83 9.84 -7.16 -4.77
C GLY A 83 9.28 -7.97 -5.92
N HIS A 84 10.11 -8.82 -6.54
CA HIS A 84 9.72 -9.74 -7.64
C HIS A 84 8.86 -9.08 -8.74
N SER A 85 9.35 -7.95 -9.29
CA SER A 85 8.62 -7.18 -10.32
C SER A 85 7.26 -6.62 -9.88
N ALA A 86 7.03 -6.50 -8.57
CA ALA A 86 5.83 -5.89 -8.01
C ALA A 86 6.15 -4.82 -6.97
N HIS A 87 5.20 -3.91 -6.76
CA HIS A 87 5.21 -2.87 -5.72
C HIS A 87 4.25 -3.25 -4.57
N PRO A 88 4.60 -4.23 -3.72
CA PRO A 88 3.73 -4.69 -2.63
C PRO A 88 3.53 -3.61 -1.56
N GLY A 89 4.50 -2.70 -1.42
CA GLY A 89 4.43 -1.54 -0.54
C GLY A 89 3.23 -0.64 -0.84
N GLY A 90 3.17 -0.07 -2.04
CA GLY A 90 2.08 0.82 -2.45
C GLY A 90 0.69 0.19 -2.49
N THR A 91 0.57 -1.14 -2.46
CA THR A 91 -0.70 -1.86 -2.62
C THR A 91 -1.21 -2.51 -1.34
N VAL A 92 -0.36 -3.21 -0.59
CA VAL A 92 -0.77 -3.95 0.63
C VAL A 92 -0.60 -3.07 1.88
N PHE A 93 0.48 -2.28 1.94
CA PHE A 93 0.74 -1.44 3.11
C PHE A 93 -0.32 -0.37 3.37
N PRO A 94 -0.99 0.30 2.42
CA PRO A 94 -2.04 1.26 2.78
C PRO A 94 -3.31 0.58 3.34
N VAL A 95 -3.49 -0.72 3.11
CA VAL A 95 -4.68 -1.49 3.54
C VAL A 95 -4.51 -2.09 4.93
N ALA A 96 -3.37 -2.73 5.20
CA ALA A 96 -3.11 -3.41 6.47
C ALA A 96 -3.26 -2.53 7.73
N PRO A 97 -2.69 -1.31 7.82
CA PRO A 97 -2.83 -0.44 8.97
C PRO A 97 -4.22 0.18 9.05
N ALA A 98 -4.90 0.41 7.92
CA ALA A 98 -6.28 0.91 7.91
C ALA A 98 -7.25 -0.10 8.56
N PHE A 99 -7.10 -1.39 8.22
CA PHE A 99 -7.84 -2.47 8.91
C PHE A 99 -7.40 -2.63 10.36
N ALA A 100 -6.10 -2.58 10.65
CA ALA A 100 -5.61 -2.69 12.01
C ALA A 100 -6.15 -1.57 12.92
N GLU A 101 -6.25 -0.34 12.39
CA GLU A 101 -6.81 0.80 13.10
C GLU A 101 -8.32 0.63 13.33
N ARG A 102 -9.09 0.33 12.28
CA ARG A 102 -10.55 0.17 12.37
C ARG A 102 -10.95 -0.93 13.36
N GLU A 103 -10.27 -2.07 13.27
CA GLU A 103 -10.54 -3.26 14.08
C GLU A 103 -9.77 -3.28 15.41
N ARG A 104 -8.98 -2.23 15.70
CA ARG A 104 -8.14 -2.11 16.91
C ARG A 104 -7.22 -3.32 17.14
N LEU A 105 -6.56 -3.78 16.09
CA LEU A 105 -5.66 -4.93 16.12
C LEU A 105 -4.27 -4.56 16.63
N GLY A 106 -3.63 -5.49 17.34
CA GLY A 106 -2.26 -5.35 17.78
C GLY A 106 -1.22 -5.56 16.68
N GLY A 107 0.00 -5.10 16.92
CA GLY A 107 1.12 -5.14 15.95
C GLY A 107 1.45 -6.52 15.41
N GLN A 108 1.25 -7.60 16.17
CA GLN A 108 1.45 -8.97 15.68
C GLN A 108 0.46 -9.33 14.57
N SER A 109 -0.82 -9.01 14.73
CA SER A 109 -1.83 -9.28 13.70
C SER A 109 -1.62 -8.39 12.48
N PHE A 110 -1.22 -7.14 12.69
CA PHE A 110 -0.85 -6.22 11.62
C PHE A 110 0.33 -6.75 10.78
N ILE A 111 1.47 -7.07 11.42
CA ILE A 111 2.66 -7.59 10.71
C ILE A 111 2.33 -8.89 9.98
N LEU A 112 1.57 -9.79 10.61
CA LEU A 112 1.17 -11.03 9.98
C LEU A 112 0.33 -10.79 8.72
N ALA A 113 -0.67 -9.90 8.79
CA ALA A 113 -1.51 -9.56 7.63
C ALA A 113 -0.70 -8.91 6.52
N LEU A 114 0.20 -7.98 6.87
CA LEU A 114 1.09 -7.31 5.91
C LEU A 114 1.98 -8.32 5.17
N MET A 115 2.64 -9.22 5.89
CA MET A 115 3.55 -10.20 5.30
C MET A 115 2.81 -11.26 4.47
N LEU A 116 1.62 -11.68 4.88
CA LEU A 116 0.78 -12.57 4.06
C LEU A 116 0.36 -11.90 2.76
N GLY A 117 -0.03 -10.63 2.80
CA GLY A 117 -0.37 -9.88 1.59
C GLY A 117 0.84 -9.74 0.66
N TYR A 118 2.02 -9.43 1.22
CA TYR A 118 3.26 -9.34 0.45
C TYR A 118 3.61 -10.67 -0.22
N GLU A 119 3.50 -11.79 0.51
CA GLU A 119 3.78 -13.12 -0.04
C GLU A 119 2.86 -13.43 -1.23
N VAL A 120 1.57 -13.11 -1.12
CA VAL A 120 0.61 -13.30 -2.24
C VAL A 120 0.98 -12.41 -3.42
N THR A 121 1.20 -11.11 -3.20
CA THR A 121 1.54 -10.16 -4.27
C THR A 121 2.84 -10.56 -4.98
N CYS A 122 3.88 -10.93 -4.24
CA CYS A 122 5.15 -11.37 -4.80
C CYS A 122 5.03 -12.69 -5.57
N ARG A 123 4.22 -13.65 -5.10
CA ARG A 123 3.98 -14.91 -5.83
C ARG A 123 3.23 -14.68 -7.14
N VAL A 124 2.25 -13.78 -7.14
CA VAL A 124 1.54 -13.38 -8.36
C VAL A 124 2.51 -12.71 -9.33
N GLY A 125 3.33 -11.76 -8.85
CA GLY A 125 4.36 -11.11 -9.67
C GLY A 125 5.37 -12.11 -10.25
N ALA A 126 5.88 -13.04 -9.44
CA ALA A 126 6.82 -14.06 -9.88
C ALA A 126 6.22 -15.07 -10.89
N ALA A 127 4.90 -15.23 -10.94
CA ALA A 127 4.22 -16.07 -11.91
C ALA A 127 4.02 -15.38 -13.28
N GLN A 128 4.29 -14.07 -13.38
CA GLN A 128 4.18 -13.33 -14.62
C GLN A 128 5.39 -13.59 -15.52
N THR A 129 5.18 -13.49 -16.84
CA THR A 129 6.27 -13.46 -17.82
C THR A 129 6.68 -11.99 -18.07
N ARG A 130 7.87 -11.75 -18.61
CA ARG A 130 8.31 -10.40 -19.02
C ARG A 130 7.35 -9.69 -19.98
N ALA A 131 6.57 -10.47 -20.74
CA ALA A 131 5.52 -9.93 -21.59
C ALA A 131 4.46 -9.12 -20.81
N ALA A 132 4.30 -9.32 -19.50
CA ALA A 132 3.41 -8.49 -18.68
C ALA A 132 3.95 -7.07 -18.47
N GLU A 133 5.26 -6.88 -18.42
CA GLU A 133 5.91 -5.57 -18.32
C GLU A 133 6.03 -4.89 -19.70
N ASP A 134 6.18 -5.67 -20.77
CA ASP A 134 6.24 -5.16 -22.15
C ASP A 134 4.89 -4.60 -22.66
N VAL A 135 3.82 -4.78 -21.88
CA VAL A 135 2.45 -4.33 -22.17
C VAL A 135 2.25 -2.88 -21.66
N ILE A 136 3.22 -2.00 -21.94
CA ILE A 136 3.14 -0.53 -21.77
C ILE A 136 2.09 0.09 -22.72
N THR A 137 1.63 -0.67 -23.71
CA THR A 137 0.77 -0.21 -24.83
C THR A 137 -0.71 0.00 -24.53
N TRP A 138 -1.24 -0.30 -23.33
CA TRP A 138 -2.69 -0.06 -23.08
C TRP A 138 -3.03 1.37 -22.66
N MET A 139 -2.04 2.16 -22.22
CA MET A 139 -2.30 3.54 -21.76
C MET A 139 -2.23 4.57 -22.89
N LEU A 140 -1.63 4.23 -24.04
CA LEU A 140 -1.60 5.08 -25.22
C LEU A 140 -2.20 4.33 -26.41
N PRO A 141 -3.19 4.91 -27.10
CA PRO A 141 -3.64 4.38 -28.38
C PRO A 141 -2.46 4.17 -29.33
N SER A 142 -2.50 3.12 -30.14
CA SER A 142 -1.45 2.75 -31.11
C SER A 142 -1.05 3.88 -32.05
N GLU A 143 -1.91 4.89 -32.21
CA GLU A 143 -1.70 6.07 -33.05
C GLU A 143 -0.62 7.04 -32.53
N ILE A 144 -0.18 6.92 -31.27
CA ILE A 144 0.77 7.88 -30.63
C ILE A 144 2.22 7.33 -30.62
N GLN A 145 2.47 6.14 -31.18
CA GLN A 145 3.76 5.45 -31.11
C GLN A 145 4.65 5.60 -32.37
N GLN A 146 4.43 6.62 -33.22
CA GLN A 146 5.28 6.95 -34.38
C GLN A 146 5.95 8.32 -34.20
#